data_AF-A0A428UC46-F1
#
_entry.id   AF-A0A428UC46-F1
#
_cell.length_a   1.000
_cell.length_b   1.000
_cell.length_c   1.000
_cell.angle_alpha   90.00
_cell.angle_beta   90.00
_cell.angle_gamma   90.00
#
_symmetry.space_group_name_H-M   'P 1'
#
loop_
_entity.id
_entity.type
_entity.pdbx_description
1 polymer ?
#
loop_
_entity_poly.entity_id
_entity_poly.type
_entity_poly.pdbx_seq_one_letter_code
_entity_poly.pdbx_strand_id
1 'polypeptide(L)'
;MLSRQFARAAAGVTPRAGLRALSSTAARLDAHTPSMGDVNPSRAAVDTFNQKQKAFREHLVEAQKEREARRTAEVKEPEPSRKAGPLTNLIYGTKEGRELDAQLEASFSQVLARGKYVHSIVFHEVKPEKVDEYVDLVGHWYPKMANALENKVHLVGSWRTEVGDCDTFVHIWEYQKYEGYHQSRHSITHHPEFAEFDRKLKGMINSKNISLMQEFSFWPTTPPRQLGGVFELRSYTLHPGNLLEWETHWRRGLKARREVMEGVGAWFVQVGDLNTVHHLWQFANLEERRARREQSWQVEGWSDTVHKTVPLIQSMKSRVLIPMPWSPVA
;
A
#
# COMPACT_ATOMS: atom_id res chain seq x y z
N MET A 1 44.01 -15.99 78.23
CA MET A 1 42.86 -16.26 79.11
C MET A 1 41.64 -15.52 78.57
N LEU A 2 40.55 -16.26 78.33
CA LEU A 2 39.13 -15.87 78.44
C LEU A 2 38.69 -14.56 77.73
N SER A 3 37.97 -14.69 76.60
CA SER A 3 36.49 -14.52 76.52
C SER A 3 36.12 -13.12 75.99
N ARG A 4 35.07 -12.86 75.22
CA ARG A 4 33.86 -13.61 74.87
C ARG A 4 33.26 -12.99 73.59
N GLN A 5 32.60 -13.82 72.80
CA GLN A 5 31.90 -13.51 71.56
C GLN A 5 30.68 -12.60 71.77
N PHE A 6 30.37 -11.78 70.77
CA PHE A 6 29.00 -11.47 70.41
C PHE A 6 28.76 -11.85 68.94
N ALA A 7 27.95 -12.88 68.76
CA ALA A 7 27.44 -13.32 67.47
C ALA A 7 26.26 -12.41 67.06
N ARG A 8 26.25 -11.96 65.81
CA ARG A 8 25.06 -11.42 65.16
C ARG A 8 24.71 -12.36 64.01
N ALA A 9 23.59 -13.06 64.16
CA ALA A 9 23.06 -13.96 63.16
C ALA A 9 22.58 -13.17 61.94
N ALA A 10 23.13 -13.47 60.76
CA ALA A 10 22.55 -13.08 59.48
C ALA A 10 21.92 -14.33 58.86
N ALA A 11 20.61 -14.26 58.65
CA ALA A 11 19.80 -15.32 58.07
C ALA A 11 20.28 -15.68 56.66
N GLY A 12 20.49 -16.97 56.41
CA GLY A 12 20.79 -17.50 55.09
C GLY A 12 19.59 -17.32 54.16
N VAL A 13 19.75 -16.48 53.14
CA VAL A 13 18.86 -16.45 51.98
C VAL A 13 19.44 -17.42 50.96
N THR A 14 18.85 -18.60 50.81
CA THR A 14 19.09 -19.46 49.65
C THR A 14 18.46 -18.83 48.41
N PRO A 15 19.23 -18.44 47.37
CA PRO A 15 18.63 -18.06 46.11
C PRO A 15 18.12 -19.33 45.41
N ARG A 16 16.79 -19.43 45.26
CA ARG A 16 16.15 -20.43 44.40
C ARG A 16 16.58 -20.13 42.96
N ALA A 17 17.51 -20.93 42.43
CA ALA A 17 17.93 -20.87 41.03
C ALA A 17 16.77 -21.33 40.13
N GLY A 18 15.92 -20.39 39.75
CA GLY A 18 14.95 -20.57 38.67
C GLY A 18 15.68 -20.42 37.33
N LEU A 19 16.21 -21.53 36.80
CA LEU A 19 16.68 -21.58 35.42
C LEU A 19 15.49 -21.35 34.49
N ARG A 20 15.29 -20.10 34.04
CA ARG A 20 14.51 -19.84 32.82
C ARG A 20 15.31 -20.46 31.68
N ALA A 21 14.83 -21.59 31.17
CA ALA A 21 15.30 -22.12 29.90
C ALA A 21 14.96 -21.09 28.81
N LEU A 22 15.92 -20.26 28.45
CA LEU A 22 15.88 -19.51 27.20
C LEU A 22 16.01 -20.55 26.10
N SER A 23 14.89 -20.91 25.50
CA SER A 23 14.86 -21.68 24.25
C SER A 23 15.48 -20.81 23.17
N SER A 24 16.80 -20.87 23.02
CA SER A 24 17.49 -20.30 21.88
C SER A 24 17.33 -21.28 20.72
N THR A 25 16.21 -21.19 20.00
CA THR A 25 16.16 -21.71 18.64
C THR A 25 17.19 -20.92 17.85
N ALA A 26 18.37 -21.51 17.65
CA ALA A 26 19.36 -21.02 16.72
C ALA A 26 18.76 -21.17 15.31
N ALA A 27 17.97 -20.18 14.90
CA ALA A 27 17.62 -20.02 13.51
C ALA A 27 18.94 -19.79 12.77
N ARG A 28 19.28 -20.71 11.85
CA ARG A 28 20.25 -20.41 10.81
C ARG A 28 19.66 -19.25 10.02
N LEU A 29 20.09 -18.03 10.36
CA LEU A 29 19.81 -16.84 9.59
C LEU A 29 20.65 -16.96 8.32
N ASP A 30 20.04 -17.46 7.25
CA ASP A 30 20.51 -17.09 5.92
C ASP A 30 20.54 -15.56 5.90
N ALA A 31 21.74 -15.00 5.74
CA ALA A 31 22.07 -13.63 6.11
C ALA A 31 21.60 -12.61 5.05
N HIS A 32 20.33 -12.62 4.67
CA HIS A 32 19.73 -11.60 3.80
C HIS A 32 18.59 -10.88 4.51
N THR A 33 18.36 -9.62 4.10
CA THR A 33 17.26 -8.81 4.64
C THR A 33 15.91 -9.43 4.24
N PRO A 34 15.00 -9.69 5.19
CA PRO A 34 13.67 -10.21 4.86
C PRO A 34 12.93 -9.31 3.87
N SER A 35 12.18 -9.94 2.99
CA SER A 35 11.46 -9.31 1.89
C SER A 35 10.11 -9.99 1.68
N MET A 36 9.22 -9.32 0.94
CA MET A 36 7.97 -9.94 0.50
C MET A 36 8.20 -11.21 -0.34
N GLY A 37 9.37 -11.32 -0.97
CA GLY A 37 9.78 -12.50 -1.72
C GLY A 37 9.93 -13.74 -0.85
N ASP A 38 10.29 -13.61 0.42
CA ASP A 38 10.48 -14.75 1.33
C ASP A 38 9.16 -15.38 1.79
N VAL A 39 8.04 -14.68 1.59
CA VAL A 39 6.71 -15.18 1.92
C VAL A 39 6.17 -15.98 0.74
N ASN A 40 5.96 -17.27 0.94
CA ASN A 40 5.39 -18.16 -0.08
C ASN A 40 3.92 -17.75 -0.39
N PRO A 41 3.60 -17.36 -1.64
CA PRO A 41 2.27 -16.89 -2.02
C PRO A 41 1.27 -18.02 -2.30
N SER A 42 1.67 -19.29 -2.19
CA SER A 42 0.80 -20.43 -2.52
C SER A 42 -0.39 -20.57 -1.58
N ARG A 43 -1.48 -21.13 -2.12
CA ARG A 43 -2.69 -21.39 -1.34
C ARG A 43 -2.44 -22.28 -0.12
N ALA A 44 -1.60 -23.30 -0.27
CA ALA A 44 -1.23 -24.20 0.82
C ALA A 44 -0.53 -23.47 1.99
N ALA A 45 0.32 -22.49 1.68
CA ALA A 45 0.96 -21.65 2.69
C ALA A 45 -0.06 -20.80 3.45
N VAL A 46 -1.04 -20.23 2.74
CA VAL A 46 -2.15 -19.47 3.35
C VAL A 46 -3.01 -20.34 4.25
N ASP A 47 -3.38 -21.54 3.80
CA ASP A 47 -4.20 -22.46 4.60
C ASP A 47 -3.46 -22.89 5.87
N THR A 48 -2.16 -23.17 5.75
CA THR A 48 -1.28 -23.46 6.89
C THR A 48 -1.21 -22.28 7.87
N PHE A 49 -1.09 -21.06 7.36
CA PHE A 49 -1.11 -19.85 8.20
C PHE A 49 -2.43 -19.70 8.95
N ASN A 50 -3.57 -19.89 8.27
CA ASN A 50 -4.90 -19.78 8.87
C ASN A 50 -5.12 -20.83 9.97
N GLN A 51 -4.65 -22.07 9.76
CA GLN A 51 -4.69 -23.12 10.77
C GLN A 51 -3.87 -22.74 12.01
N LYS A 52 -2.63 -22.26 11.81
CA LYS A 52 -1.77 -21.79 12.90
C LYS A 52 -2.40 -20.61 13.65
N GLN A 53 -3.00 -19.66 12.93
CA GLN A 53 -3.67 -18.51 13.52
C GLN A 53 -4.89 -18.95 14.36
N LYS A 54 -5.68 -19.92 13.88
CA LYS A 54 -6.80 -20.49 14.62
C LYS A 54 -6.33 -21.14 15.92
N ALA A 55 -5.33 -22.04 15.84
CA ALA A 55 -4.78 -22.71 17.02
C ALA A 55 -4.20 -21.70 18.04
N PHE A 56 -3.56 -20.63 17.56
CA PHE A 56 -3.06 -19.55 18.42
C PHE A 56 -4.21 -18.83 19.16
N ARG A 57 -5.32 -18.52 18.48
CA ARG A 57 -6.50 -17.90 19.10
C ARG A 57 -7.14 -18.81 20.13
N GLU A 58 -7.25 -20.11 19.85
CA GLU A 58 -7.78 -21.10 20.80
C GLU A 58 -6.91 -21.18 22.06
N HIS A 59 -5.59 -21.22 21.89
CA HIS A 59 -4.65 -21.21 23.00
C HIS A 59 -4.75 -19.92 23.85
N LEU A 60 -4.94 -18.75 23.23
CA LEU A 60 -5.15 -17.50 23.97
C LEU A 60 -6.42 -17.52 24.82
N VAL A 61 -7.52 -18.06 24.27
CA VAL A 61 -8.78 -18.21 25.00
C VAL A 61 -8.61 -19.17 26.18
N GLU A 62 -7.95 -20.31 25.98
CA GLU A 62 -7.73 -21.27 27.05
C GLU A 62 -6.83 -20.72 28.15
N ALA A 63 -5.73 -20.06 27.79
CA ALA A 63 -4.85 -19.38 28.75
C ALA A 63 -5.58 -18.27 29.53
N GLN A 64 -6.51 -17.56 28.90
CA GLN A 64 -7.36 -16.58 29.58
C GLN A 64 -8.30 -17.24 30.58
N LYS A 65 -8.98 -18.33 30.19
CA LYS A 65 -9.85 -19.11 31.10
C LYS A 65 -9.09 -19.65 32.30
N GLU A 66 -7.90 -20.22 32.09
CA GLU A 66 -7.05 -20.72 33.18
C GLU A 66 -6.65 -19.60 34.14
N ARG A 67 -6.34 -18.41 33.63
CA ARG A 67 -6.00 -17.23 34.44
C ARG A 67 -7.20 -16.73 35.24
N GLU A 68 -8.39 -16.69 34.64
CA GLU A 68 -9.63 -16.31 35.31
C GLU A 68 -10.06 -17.32 36.38
N ALA A 69 -9.89 -18.62 36.11
CA ALA A 69 -10.13 -19.69 37.08
C ALA A 69 -9.18 -19.59 38.28
N ARG A 70 -7.88 -19.32 38.04
CA ARG A 70 -6.89 -19.08 39.12
C ARG A 70 -7.24 -17.84 39.94
N ARG A 71 -7.66 -16.74 39.28
CA ARG A 71 -8.06 -15.50 39.97
C ARG A 71 -9.32 -15.69 40.81
N THR A 72 -10.31 -16.42 40.30
CA THR A 72 -11.54 -16.75 41.05
C THR A 72 -11.26 -17.71 42.21
N ALA A 73 -10.27 -18.60 42.06
CA ALA A 73 -9.83 -19.46 43.16
C ALA A 73 -9.07 -18.68 44.26
N GLU A 74 -8.40 -17.59 43.91
CA GLU A 74 -7.69 -16.69 44.84
C GLU A 74 -8.64 -15.70 45.57
N VAL A 75 -9.77 -15.31 44.96
CA VAL A 75 -10.78 -14.44 45.58
C VAL A 75 -11.90 -15.28 46.21
N LYS A 76 -11.68 -15.77 47.43
CA LYS A 76 -12.73 -16.32 48.31
C LYS A 76 -13.09 -15.33 49.43
N GLU A 77 -13.80 -14.25 49.10
CA GLU A 77 -14.76 -13.59 50.00
C GLU A 77 -15.91 -12.99 49.16
N PRO A 78 -17.17 -12.99 49.63
CA PRO A 78 -18.33 -12.68 48.80
C PRO A 78 -18.64 -11.18 48.80
N GLU A 79 -18.71 -10.55 47.61
CA GLU A 79 -19.42 -9.27 47.41
C GLU A 79 -20.69 -9.45 46.57
N PRO A 80 -21.76 -8.67 46.84
CA PRO A 80 -23.07 -8.89 46.25
C PRO A 80 -23.21 -8.31 44.82
N SER A 81 -24.05 -8.99 44.04
CA SER A 81 -24.33 -8.75 42.63
C SER A 81 -24.82 -7.33 42.30
N ARG A 82 -24.18 -6.65 41.35
CA ARG A 82 -24.74 -5.46 40.67
C ARG A 82 -25.43 -5.87 39.36
N LYS A 83 -26.71 -5.50 39.23
CA LYS A 83 -27.53 -5.69 38.02
C LYS A 83 -27.15 -4.66 36.94
N ALA A 84 -26.97 -5.11 35.71
CA ALA A 84 -26.78 -4.24 34.54
C ALA A 84 -28.14 -3.74 34.01
N GLY A 85 -28.25 -2.42 33.77
CA GLY A 85 -29.45 -1.74 33.30
C GLY A 85 -29.58 -1.64 31.77
N PRO A 86 -30.74 -1.18 31.27
CA PRO A 86 -31.17 -1.33 29.88
C PRO A 86 -30.71 -0.16 28.99
N LEU A 87 -29.45 -0.17 28.55
CA LEU A 87 -28.94 0.77 27.54
C LEU A 87 -28.34 0.09 26.30
N THR A 88 -28.50 -1.23 26.15
CA THR A 88 -27.97 -2.01 25.03
C THR A 88 -28.68 -1.80 23.70
N ASN A 89 -29.81 -1.08 23.67
CA ASN A 89 -30.58 -0.81 22.45
C ASN A 89 -30.27 0.56 21.79
N LEU A 90 -29.38 1.38 22.36
CA LEU A 90 -28.95 2.65 21.75
C LEU A 90 -27.61 2.52 20.97
N ILE A 91 -27.10 1.29 20.80
CA ILE A 91 -25.83 1.02 20.10
C ILE A 91 -26.06 0.46 18.69
N TYR A 92 -27.27 -0.03 18.40
CA TYR A 92 -27.61 -0.56 17.07
C TYR A 92 -28.45 0.48 16.32
N GLY A 93 -27.78 1.21 15.43
CA GLY A 93 -28.35 2.28 14.61
C GLY A 93 -29.68 1.95 13.94
N THR A 94 -30.35 3.00 13.47
CA THR A 94 -31.65 2.92 12.79
C THR A 94 -31.59 1.95 11.60
N LYS A 95 -32.75 1.42 11.19
CA LYS A 95 -32.83 0.50 10.04
C LYS A 95 -32.29 1.13 8.76
N GLU A 96 -32.55 2.43 8.55
CA GLU A 96 -31.96 3.23 7.47
C GLU A 96 -30.44 3.37 7.59
N GLY A 97 -29.91 3.57 8.80
CA GLY A 97 -28.46 3.58 9.04
C GLY A 97 -27.82 2.22 8.71
N ARG A 98 -28.48 1.12 9.06
CA ARG A 98 -28.03 -0.25 8.72
C ARG A 98 -28.13 -0.58 7.24
N GLU A 99 -29.12 -0.04 6.52
CA GLU A 99 -29.25 -0.22 5.07
C GLU A 99 -28.24 0.66 4.31
N LEU A 100 -27.96 1.87 4.79
CA LEU A 100 -26.88 2.73 4.29
C LEU A 100 -25.50 2.11 4.58
N ASP A 101 -25.28 1.61 5.79
CA ASP A 101 -24.09 0.86 6.18
C ASP A 101 -23.96 -0.42 5.36
N ALA A 102 -25.03 -1.19 5.13
CA ALA A 102 -25.00 -2.39 4.30
C ALA A 102 -24.69 -2.09 2.82
N GLN A 103 -25.13 -0.94 2.29
CA GLN A 103 -24.76 -0.46 0.95
C GLN A 103 -23.31 0.06 0.89
N LEU A 104 -22.81 0.67 1.97
CA LEU A 104 -21.41 1.06 2.15
C LEU A 104 -20.49 -0.18 2.38
N GLU A 105 -21.02 -1.24 2.99
CA GLU A 105 -20.34 -2.50 3.32
C GLU A 105 -20.19 -3.43 2.12
N ALA A 106 -20.93 -3.23 1.03
CA ALA A 106 -20.57 -3.78 -0.27
C ALA A 106 -19.18 -3.21 -0.62
N SER A 107 -18.13 -3.98 -0.33
CA SER A 107 -16.77 -3.46 -0.07
C SER A 107 -16.45 -2.25 -0.95
N PHE A 108 -16.09 -1.10 -0.34
CA PHE A 108 -15.78 0.14 -1.05
C PHE A 108 -14.92 -0.05 -2.33
N SER A 109 -14.00 -1.03 -2.29
CA SER A 109 -13.20 -1.46 -3.44
C SER A 109 -14.00 -2.11 -4.59
N GLN A 110 -15.04 -2.90 -4.33
CA GLN A 110 -15.86 -3.56 -5.36
C GLN A 110 -16.73 -2.57 -6.14
N VAL A 111 -17.19 -1.48 -5.51
CA VAL A 111 -18.01 -0.46 -6.19
C VAL A 111 -17.15 0.51 -6.99
N LEU A 112 -15.98 0.88 -6.46
CA LEU A 112 -15.09 1.87 -7.07
C LEU A 112 -14.14 1.27 -8.11
N ALA A 113 -13.56 0.09 -7.82
CA ALA A 113 -12.57 -0.52 -8.69
C ALA A 113 -13.22 -1.37 -9.78
N ARG A 114 -12.52 -1.50 -10.91
CA ARG A 114 -12.84 -2.51 -11.92
C ARG A 114 -12.64 -3.95 -11.39
N GLY A 115 -11.85 -4.13 -10.34
CA GLY A 115 -11.64 -5.40 -9.63
C GLY A 115 -10.79 -6.46 -10.36
N LYS A 116 -10.36 -6.19 -11.60
CA LYS A 116 -9.58 -7.12 -12.42
C LYS A 116 -8.07 -7.06 -12.12
N TYR A 117 -7.55 -5.85 -11.94
CA TYR A 117 -6.11 -5.59 -11.82
C TYR A 117 -5.78 -4.78 -10.57
N VAL A 118 -4.55 -4.97 -10.08
CA VAL A 118 -3.90 -4.09 -9.10
C VAL A 118 -2.69 -3.49 -9.81
N HIS A 119 -2.47 -2.20 -9.59
CA HIS A 119 -1.31 -1.51 -10.12
C HIS A 119 -0.35 -1.18 -8.98
N SER A 120 0.95 -1.12 -9.27
CA SER A 120 1.89 -0.44 -8.38
C SER A 120 2.40 0.82 -9.05
N ILE A 121 2.40 1.93 -8.34
CA ILE A 121 3.16 3.12 -8.71
C ILE A 121 4.44 3.18 -7.88
N VAL A 122 5.58 3.31 -8.55
CA VAL A 122 6.91 3.35 -7.95
C VAL A 122 7.55 4.69 -8.27
N PHE A 123 8.02 5.37 -7.23
CA PHE A 123 8.85 6.57 -7.34
C PHE A 123 10.26 6.22 -6.89
N HIS A 124 11.23 6.39 -7.78
CA HIS A 124 12.65 6.35 -7.45
C HIS A 124 13.21 7.77 -7.50
N GLU A 125 13.66 8.28 -6.37
CA GLU A 125 14.43 9.51 -6.31
C GLU A 125 15.90 9.15 -6.54
N VAL A 126 16.40 9.46 -7.73
CA VAL A 126 17.74 9.06 -8.17
C VAL A 126 18.75 10.14 -7.80
N LYS A 127 19.95 9.72 -7.41
CA LYS A 127 21.05 10.66 -7.19
C LYS A 127 21.38 11.35 -8.52
N PRO A 128 21.46 12.70 -8.58
CA PRO A 128 21.65 13.42 -9.84
C PRO A 128 22.87 12.94 -10.65
N GLU A 129 23.97 12.61 -9.97
CA GLU A 129 25.21 12.11 -10.59
C GLU A 129 25.14 10.63 -11.05
N LYS A 130 24.04 9.94 -10.79
CA LYS A 130 23.82 8.52 -11.13
C LYS A 130 22.67 8.30 -12.12
N VAL A 131 22.11 9.37 -12.67
CA VAL A 131 20.94 9.28 -13.56
C VAL A 131 21.19 8.37 -14.75
N ASP A 132 22.32 8.51 -15.46
CA ASP A 132 22.61 7.70 -16.65
C ASP A 132 22.85 6.22 -16.28
N GLU A 133 23.64 5.95 -15.23
CA GLU A 133 23.86 4.58 -14.73
C GLU A 133 22.54 3.91 -14.30
N TYR A 134 21.65 4.67 -13.66
CA TYR A 134 20.33 4.22 -13.26
C TYR A 134 19.44 3.91 -14.48
N VAL A 135 19.44 4.80 -15.46
CA VAL A 135 18.70 4.67 -16.72
C VAL A 135 19.11 3.38 -17.43
N ASP A 136 20.41 3.13 -17.54
CA ASP A 136 20.91 1.89 -18.15
C ASP A 136 20.48 0.66 -17.33
N LEU A 137 20.72 0.67 -16.01
CA LEU A 137 20.38 -0.46 -15.14
C LEU A 137 18.90 -0.83 -15.21
N VAL A 138 18.03 0.16 -15.07
CA VAL A 138 16.57 -0.03 -15.07
C VAL A 138 16.05 -0.31 -16.48
N GLY A 139 16.63 0.33 -17.51
CA GLY A 139 16.31 0.12 -18.92
C GLY A 139 16.59 -1.29 -19.42
N HIS A 140 17.59 -1.98 -18.85
CA HIS A 140 17.81 -3.40 -19.11
C HIS A 140 16.90 -4.31 -18.26
N TRP A 141 16.75 -4.01 -16.96
CA TRP A 141 16.02 -4.89 -16.04
C TRP A 141 14.50 -4.90 -16.26
N TYR A 142 13.88 -3.72 -16.43
CA TYR A 142 12.43 -3.61 -16.41
C TYR A 142 11.76 -4.27 -17.62
N PRO A 143 12.20 -4.01 -18.87
CA PRO A 143 11.67 -4.73 -20.02
C PRO A 143 11.91 -6.23 -19.95
N LYS A 144 13.06 -6.68 -19.43
CA LYS A 144 13.35 -8.11 -19.22
C LYS A 144 12.32 -8.75 -18.30
N MET A 145 12.02 -8.13 -17.16
CA MET A 145 11.05 -8.66 -16.20
C MET A 145 9.60 -8.59 -16.71
N ALA A 146 9.26 -7.56 -17.49
CA ALA A 146 7.94 -7.39 -18.09
C ALA A 146 7.62 -8.43 -19.17
N ASN A 147 8.64 -8.88 -19.91
CA ASN A 147 8.50 -9.86 -21.00
C ASN A 147 8.69 -11.32 -20.55
N ALA A 148 9.10 -11.55 -19.30
CA ALA A 148 9.22 -12.88 -18.72
C ALA A 148 7.84 -13.49 -18.46
N LEU A 149 7.52 -14.59 -19.14
CA LEU A 149 6.19 -15.24 -19.12
C LEU A 149 5.75 -15.65 -17.70
N GLU A 150 6.70 -16.04 -16.87
CA GLU A 150 6.50 -16.45 -15.48
C GLU A 150 6.00 -15.33 -14.58
N ASN A 151 6.34 -14.07 -14.89
CA ASN A 151 6.03 -12.95 -14.01
C ASN A 151 4.59 -12.48 -14.16
N LYS A 152 3.94 -12.66 -15.33
CA LYS A 152 2.54 -12.25 -15.57
C LYS A 152 2.26 -10.79 -15.12
N VAL A 153 3.21 -9.89 -15.41
CA VAL A 153 3.11 -8.45 -15.12
C VAL A 153 3.11 -7.68 -16.43
N HIS A 154 2.55 -6.48 -16.42
CA HIS A 154 2.69 -5.55 -17.53
C HIS A 154 3.28 -4.24 -17.03
N LEU A 155 4.31 -3.75 -17.72
CA LEU A 155 4.80 -2.40 -17.51
C LEU A 155 3.81 -1.46 -18.21
N VAL A 156 3.09 -0.62 -17.45
CA VAL A 156 2.18 0.38 -18.01
C VAL A 156 2.99 1.54 -18.60
N GLY A 157 4.04 1.94 -17.89
CA GLY A 157 5.01 2.90 -18.40
C GLY A 157 6.10 3.24 -17.39
N SER A 158 7.15 3.85 -17.93
CA SER A 158 8.29 4.39 -17.19
C SER A 158 8.58 5.81 -17.70
N TRP A 159 8.75 6.75 -16.77
CA TRP A 159 8.98 8.15 -17.08
C TRP A 159 10.03 8.77 -16.17
N ARG A 160 10.69 9.82 -16.66
CA ARG A 160 11.45 10.78 -15.85
C ARG A 160 10.61 12.03 -15.61
N THR A 161 10.72 12.62 -14.43
CA THR A 161 10.13 13.94 -14.12
C THR A 161 11.04 15.06 -14.59
N GLU A 162 10.54 15.92 -15.48
CA GLU A 162 11.25 17.11 -15.99
C GLU A 162 10.79 18.41 -15.33
N VAL A 163 9.54 18.50 -14.88
CA VAL A 163 9.03 19.65 -14.11
C VAL A 163 8.35 19.15 -12.85
N GLY A 164 8.82 19.65 -11.70
CA GLY A 164 8.40 19.22 -10.36
C GLY A 164 9.62 18.85 -9.52
N ASP A 165 9.60 17.66 -8.94
CA ASP A 165 10.74 16.98 -8.33
C ASP A 165 11.58 16.31 -9.42
N CYS A 166 12.51 17.08 -9.99
CA CYS A 166 13.48 16.58 -10.95
C CYS A 166 14.27 15.38 -10.38
N ASP A 167 14.81 14.55 -11.29
CA ASP A 167 15.54 13.31 -10.98
C ASP A 167 14.71 12.23 -10.26
N THR A 168 13.39 12.41 -10.24
CA THR A 168 12.44 11.36 -9.83
C THR A 168 11.93 10.60 -11.04
N PHE A 169 12.11 9.28 -11.04
CA PHE A 169 11.58 8.37 -12.03
C PHE A 169 10.29 7.72 -11.52
N VAL A 170 9.28 7.67 -12.39
CA VAL A 170 7.97 7.10 -12.10
C VAL A 170 7.78 5.86 -12.94
N HIS A 171 7.39 4.76 -12.30
CA HIS A 171 7.08 3.50 -12.98
C HIS A 171 5.73 2.99 -12.53
N ILE A 172 4.88 2.64 -13.49
CA ILE A 172 3.57 2.03 -13.20
C ILE A 172 3.57 0.62 -13.76
N TRP A 173 3.23 -0.35 -12.91
CA TRP A 173 3.10 -1.76 -13.26
C TRP A 173 1.67 -2.22 -13.02
N GLU A 174 1.19 -3.15 -13.83
CA GLU A 174 -0.10 -3.81 -13.70
C GLU A 174 0.09 -5.30 -13.38
N TYR A 175 -0.72 -5.80 -12.46
CA TYR A 175 -0.71 -7.18 -11.97
C TYR A 175 -2.11 -7.77 -11.93
N GLN A 176 -2.21 -9.09 -12.08
CA GLN A 176 -3.45 -9.83 -11.88
C GLN A 176 -3.80 -9.91 -10.38
N LYS A 177 -4.50 -8.88 -9.88
CA LYS A 177 -4.88 -8.73 -8.47
C LYS A 177 -3.67 -8.75 -7.52
N TYR A 178 -3.92 -8.79 -6.21
CA TYR A 178 -2.87 -8.87 -5.19
C TYR A 178 -2.10 -10.20 -5.23
N GLU A 179 -2.76 -11.28 -5.61
CA GLU A 179 -2.11 -12.59 -5.77
C GLU A 179 -1.03 -12.55 -6.86
N GLY A 180 -1.36 -12.01 -8.04
CA GLY A 180 -0.39 -11.84 -9.12
C GLY A 180 0.75 -10.92 -8.72
N TYR A 181 0.48 -9.83 -8.00
CA TYR A 181 1.53 -8.97 -7.44
C TYR A 181 2.48 -9.76 -6.54
N HIS A 182 1.97 -10.53 -5.59
CA HIS A 182 2.82 -11.32 -4.68
C HIS A 182 3.59 -12.42 -5.40
N GLN A 183 2.96 -13.17 -6.29
CA GLN A 183 3.63 -14.18 -7.11
C GLN A 183 4.78 -13.56 -7.93
N SER A 184 4.54 -12.40 -8.54
CA SER A 184 5.56 -11.68 -9.32
C SER A 184 6.72 -11.25 -8.43
N ARG A 185 6.44 -10.66 -7.26
CA ARG A 185 7.48 -10.26 -6.31
C ARG A 185 8.30 -11.46 -5.85
N HIS A 186 7.64 -12.58 -5.54
CA HIS A 186 8.29 -13.83 -5.16
C HIS A 186 9.19 -14.37 -6.29
N SER A 187 8.69 -14.43 -7.52
CA SER A 187 9.47 -14.88 -8.69
C SER A 187 10.69 -13.98 -8.94
N ILE A 188 10.47 -12.66 -9.03
CA ILE A 188 11.51 -11.68 -9.33
C ILE A 188 12.62 -11.68 -8.27
N THR A 189 12.29 -11.79 -6.98
CA THR A 189 13.32 -11.78 -5.92
C THR A 189 14.21 -13.02 -5.93
N HIS A 190 13.71 -14.15 -6.45
CA HIS A 190 14.46 -15.39 -6.59
C HIS A 190 15.19 -15.50 -7.94
N HIS A 191 15.03 -14.52 -8.83
CA HIS A 191 15.76 -14.49 -10.09
C HIS A 191 17.27 -14.37 -9.82
N PRO A 192 18.14 -15.16 -10.48
CA PRO A 192 19.58 -15.22 -10.16
C PRO A 192 20.30 -13.87 -10.17
N GLU A 193 19.89 -12.97 -11.08
CA GLU A 193 20.47 -11.64 -11.22
C GLU A 193 19.87 -10.57 -10.28
N PHE A 194 18.78 -10.87 -9.56
CA PHE A 194 18.05 -9.86 -8.78
C PHE A 194 18.90 -9.27 -7.65
N ALA A 195 19.69 -10.10 -6.96
CA ALA A 195 20.53 -9.65 -5.86
C ALA A 195 21.56 -8.58 -6.32
N GLU A 196 22.14 -8.77 -7.50
CA GLU A 196 23.08 -7.79 -8.06
C GLU A 196 22.36 -6.51 -8.53
N PHE A 197 21.22 -6.68 -9.21
CA PHE A 197 20.37 -5.55 -9.63
C PHE A 197 19.97 -4.68 -8.44
N ASP A 198 19.41 -5.28 -7.38
CA ASP A 198 18.92 -4.58 -6.20
C ASP A 198 20.06 -3.86 -5.46
N ARG A 199 21.24 -4.50 -5.35
CA ARG A 199 22.44 -3.88 -4.77
C ARG A 199 22.88 -2.64 -5.56
N LYS A 200 22.92 -2.72 -6.90
CA LYS A 200 23.27 -1.58 -7.77
C LYS A 200 22.23 -0.47 -7.66
N LEU A 201 20.95 -0.80 -7.75
CA LEU A 201 19.84 0.14 -7.64
C LEU A 201 19.90 0.93 -6.33
N LYS A 202 20.10 0.27 -5.19
CA LYS A 202 20.24 0.90 -3.86
C LYS A 202 21.42 1.88 -3.78
N GLY A 203 22.48 1.64 -4.55
CA GLY A 203 23.62 2.56 -4.61
C GLY A 203 23.32 3.87 -5.36
N MET A 204 22.33 3.85 -6.26
CA MET A 204 22.01 4.93 -7.19
C MET A 204 20.84 5.81 -6.74
N ILE A 205 20.00 5.35 -5.80
CA ILE A 205 18.80 6.07 -5.36
C ILE A 205 18.96 6.63 -3.95
N ASN A 206 18.32 7.78 -3.71
CA ASN A 206 18.11 8.34 -2.37
C ASN A 206 16.92 7.65 -1.69
N SER A 207 15.83 7.43 -2.44
CA SER A 207 14.61 6.86 -1.90
C SER A 207 13.84 6.02 -2.94
N LYS A 208 13.04 5.08 -2.44
CA LYS A 208 12.11 4.26 -3.22
C LYS A 208 10.77 4.20 -2.50
N ASN A 209 9.73 4.74 -3.12
CA ASN A 209 8.37 4.70 -2.61
C ASN A 209 7.50 3.85 -3.53
N ILE A 210 6.71 2.95 -2.97
CA ILE A 210 5.81 2.07 -3.72
C ILE A 210 4.43 2.14 -3.07
N SER A 211 3.42 2.40 -3.90
CA SER A 211 2.01 2.31 -3.50
C SER A 211 1.28 1.32 -4.41
N LEU A 212 0.43 0.48 -3.83
CA LEU A 212 -0.50 -0.36 -4.57
C LEU A 212 -1.83 0.37 -4.72
N MET A 213 -2.33 0.41 -5.94
CA MET A 213 -3.49 1.20 -6.33
C MET A 213 -4.43 0.40 -7.24
N GLN A 214 -5.69 0.81 -7.25
CA GLN A 214 -6.72 0.24 -8.12
C GLN A 214 -7.18 1.29 -9.11
N GLU A 215 -7.52 0.85 -10.33
CA GLU A 215 -8.09 1.73 -11.35
C GLU A 215 -9.53 2.11 -10.99
N PHE A 216 -9.91 3.35 -11.27
CA PHE A 216 -11.31 3.75 -11.20
C PHE A 216 -12.11 3.11 -12.32
N SER A 217 -13.29 2.54 -12.01
CA SER A 217 -14.15 1.88 -13.01
C SER A 217 -14.58 2.79 -14.17
N PHE A 218 -14.73 4.10 -13.92
CA PHE A 218 -15.11 5.09 -14.96
C PHE A 218 -13.93 5.58 -15.79
N TRP A 219 -12.70 5.31 -15.39
CA TRP A 219 -11.49 5.77 -16.06
C TRP A 219 -10.42 4.67 -16.08
N PRO A 220 -10.67 3.61 -16.88
CA PRO A 220 -9.71 2.52 -17.00
C PRO A 220 -8.43 3.00 -17.67
N THR A 221 -7.34 2.30 -17.36
CA THR A 221 -6.06 2.50 -18.05
C THR A 221 -6.20 2.17 -19.54
N THR A 222 -5.74 3.06 -20.40
CA THR A 222 -5.70 2.80 -21.85
C THR A 222 -4.49 1.92 -22.20
N PRO A 223 -4.60 1.04 -23.21
CA PRO A 223 -3.43 0.33 -23.73
C PRO A 223 -2.34 1.32 -24.14
N PRO A 224 -1.04 0.94 -24.08
CA PRO A 224 0.05 1.83 -24.48
C PRO A 224 -0.13 2.34 -25.91
N ARG A 225 0.13 3.63 -26.11
CA ARG A 225 0.02 4.30 -27.42
C ARG A 225 1.32 5.02 -27.74
N GLN A 226 1.81 4.82 -28.94
CA GLN A 226 3.06 5.41 -29.46
C GLN A 226 2.77 6.80 -30.05
N LEU A 227 2.22 7.69 -29.23
CA LEU A 227 1.92 9.08 -29.63
C LEU A 227 3.07 10.04 -29.29
N GLY A 228 4.07 9.59 -28.52
CA GLY A 228 5.12 10.42 -27.95
C GLY A 228 4.58 11.53 -27.05
N GLY A 229 5.25 12.68 -27.08
CA GLY A 229 4.84 13.88 -26.37
C GLY A 229 5.21 13.89 -24.88
N VAL A 230 4.46 14.65 -24.10
CA VAL A 230 4.69 14.85 -22.66
C VAL A 230 3.51 14.32 -21.86
N PHE A 231 3.78 13.83 -20.66
CA PHE A 231 2.76 13.32 -19.75
C PHE A 231 2.61 14.24 -18.55
N GLU A 232 1.40 14.36 -18.01
CA GLU A 232 1.17 15.03 -16.72
C GLU A 232 0.62 14.02 -15.72
N LEU A 233 1.42 13.67 -14.71
CA LEU A 233 0.96 12.91 -13.56
C LEU A 233 0.49 13.89 -12.49
N ARG A 234 -0.79 13.82 -12.14
CA ARG A 234 -1.35 14.56 -11.02
C ARG A 234 -1.61 13.60 -9.87
N SER A 235 -1.22 14.00 -8.67
CA SER A 235 -1.34 13.22 -7.44
C SER A 235 -2.02 14.09 -6.39
N TYR A 236 -3.21 13.72 -5.95
CA TYR A 236 -3.97 14.48 -4.96
C TYR A 236 -4.16 13.65 -3.70
N THR A 237 -3.83 14.24 -2.55
CA THR A 237 -4.12 13.66 -1.25
C THR A 237 -5.47 14.22 -0.79
N LEU A 238 -6.45 13.35 -0.65
CA LEU A 238 -7.80 13.70 -0.21
C LEU A 238 -7.88 13.71 1.32
N HIS A 239 -8.84 14.44 1.87
CA HIS A 239 -9.21 14.25 3.28
C HIS A 239 -9.72 12.82 3.50
N PRO A 240 -9.35 12.15 4.61
CA PRO A 240 -9.84 10.81 4.91
C PRO A 240 -11.37 10.74 4.87
N GLY A 241 -11.92 9.73 4.20
CA GLY A 241 -13.37 9.56 4.02
C GLY A 241 -13.95 10.20 2.75
N ASN A 242 -13.24 11.11 2.07
CA ASN A 242 -13.81 11.88 0.96
C ASN A 242 -13.63 11.23 -0.43
N LEU A 243 -13.01 10.06 -0.52
CA LEU A 243 -12.70 9.41 -1.80
C LEU A 243 -13.95 9.16 -2.66
N LEU A 244 -15.03 8.66 -2.06
CA LEU A 244 -16.27 8.33 -2.78
C LEU A 244 -16.98 9.58 -3.31
N GLU A 245 -17.04 10.63 -2.50
CA GLU A 245 -17.61 11.92 -2.90
C GLU A 245 -16.79 12.56 -4.03
N TRP A 246 -15.46 12.58 -3.86
CA TRP A 246 -14.54 13.09 -4.87
C TRP A 246 -14.70 12.34 -6.19
N GLU A 247 -14.79 11.01 -6.13
CA GLU A 247 -15.00 10.15 -7.28
C GLU A 247 -16.33 10.43 -7.98
N THR A 248 -17.42 10.59 -7.22
CA THR A 248 -18.75 10.86 -7.76
C THR A 248 -18.76 12.17 -8.57
N HIS A 249 -18.11 13.22 -8.07
CA HIS A 249 -17.98 14.48 -8.80
C HIS A 249 -17.06 14.34 -10.02
N TRP A 250 -15.92 13.67 -9.89
CA TRP A 250 -15.00 13.45 -11.00
C TRP A 250 -15.58 12.61 -12.13
N ARG A 251 -16.40 11.59 -11.82
CA ARG A 251 -17.09 10.77 -12.81
C ARG A 251 -17.97 11.62 -13.72
N ARG A 252 -18.67 12.61 -13.16
CA ARG A 252 -19.50 13.56 -13.93
C ARG A 252 -18.63 14.50 -14.77
N GLY A 253 -17.63 15.12 -14.16
CA GLY A 253 -16.75 16.07 -14.86
C GLY A 253 -15.83 15.43 -15.91
N LEU A 254 -15.50 14.15 -15.77
CA LEU A 254 -14.69 13.45 -16.77
C LEU A 254 -15.41 13.36 -18.11
N LYS A 255 -16.75 13.27 -18.13
CA LYS A 255 -17.53 13.28 -19.37
C LYS A 255 -17.27 14.55 -20.17
N ALA A 256 -17.35 15.71 -19.53
CA ALA A 256 -17.01 17.01 -20.11
C ALA A 256 -15.54 17.06 -20.54
N ARG A 257 -14.63 16.59 -19.70
CA ARG A 257 -13.19 16.71 -19.94
C ARG A 257 -12.69 15.81 -21.09
N ARG A 258 -13.36 14.69 -21.36
CA ARG A 258 -13.04 13.80 -22.50
C ARG A 258 -13.28 14.43 -23.86
N GLU A 259 -14.08 15.50 -23.96
CA GLU A 259 -14.29 16.21 -25.22
C GLU A 259 -13.04 16.97 -25.68
N VAL A 260 -12.14 17.29 -24.75
CA VAL A 260 -10.98 18.15 -24.99
C VAL A 260 -9.65 17.49 -24.66
N MET A 261 -9.64 16.45 -23.82
CA MET A 261 -8.43 15.79 -23.36
C MET A 261 -8.62 14.28 -23.27
N GLU A 262 -7.58 13.53 -23.63
CA GLU A 262 -7.58 12.08 -23.49
C GLU A 262 -6.69 11.64 -22.31
N GLY A 263 -7.31 10.95 -21.35
CA GLY A 263 -6.62 10.43 -20.17
C GLY A 263 -5.95 9.09 -20.45
N VAL A 264 -4.79 8.85 -19.84
CA VAL A 264 -4.10 7.56 -19.88
C VAL A 264 -4.70 6.61 -18.83
N GLY A 265 -4.99 7.11 -17.64
CA GLY A 265 -5.60 6.31 -16.57
C GLY A 265 -5.75 7.11 -15.29
N ALA A 266 -6.59 6.59 -14.38
CA ALA A 266 -6.72 7.12 -13.03
C ALA A 266 -6.86 6.00 -12.00
N TRP A 267 -6.23 6.20 -10.85
CA TRP A 267 -6.10 5.20 -9.79
C TRP A 267 -6.29 5.82 -8.41
N PHE A 268 -6.64 5.00 -7.43
CA PHE A 268 -6.67 5.34 -6.01
C PHE A 268 -5.84 4.33 -5.20
N VAL A 269 -5.07 4.83 -4.23
CA VAL A 269 -4.16 4.02 -3.42
C VAL A 269 -4.93 3.19 -2.39
N GLN A 270 -4.56 1.92 -2.24
CA GLN A 270 -5.12 0.96 -1.28
C GLN A 270 -4.07 0.47 -0.27
N VAL A 271 -2.79 0.46 -0.64
CA VAL A 271 -1.66 0.14 0.26
C VAL A 271 -0.52 1.10 -0.04
N GLY A 272 0.07 1.71 0.99
CA GLY A 272 1.05 2.79 0.85
C GLY A 272 0.43 4.14 1.22
N ASP A 273 0.56 5.14 0.34
CA ASP A 273 0.10 6.51 0.57
C ASP A 273 -1.43 6.65 0.47
N LEU A 274 -2.14 6.16 1.50
CA LEU A 274 -3.60 6.15 1.57
C LEU A 274 -4.24 7.53 1.35
N ASN A 275 -5.49 7.53 0.90
CA ASN A 275 -6.25 8.74 0.51
C ASN A 275 -5.64 9.50 -0.68
N THR A 276 -4.71 8.88 -1.42
CA THR A 276 -4.13 9.49 -2.62
C THR A 276 -4.81 8.96 -3.88
N VAL A 277 -5.13 9.88 -4.79
CA VAL A 277 -5.58 9.58 -6.15
C VAL A 277 -4.53 10.05 -7.14
N HIS A 278 -4.28 9.23 -8.16
CA HIS A 278 -3.38 9.54 -9.26
C HIS A 278 -4.16 9.56 -10.57
N HIS A 279 -3.87 10.52 -11.44
CA HIS A 279 -4.42 10.56 -12.79
C HIS A 279 -3.35 11.05 -13.75
N LEU A 280 -3.25 10.35 -14.87
CA LEU A 280 -2.21 10.53 -15.87
C LEU A 280 -2.84 10.98 -17.18
N TRP A 281 -2.29 12.07 -17.73
CA TRP A 281 -2.69 12.64 -19.00
C TRP A 281 -1.51 12.64 -19.97
N GLN A 282 -1.80 12.63 -21.27
CA GLN A 282 -0.82 12.74 -22.33
C GLN A 282 -1.15 13.93 -23.22
N PHE A 283 -0.12 14.67 -23.62
CA PHE A 283 -0.20 15.89 -24.42
C PHE A 283 0.89 15.89 -25.48
N ALA A 284 0.68 16.59 -26.60
CA ALA A 284 1.71 16.69 -27.63
C ALA A 284 2.94 17.47 -27.13
N ASN A 285 2.71 18.55 -26.37
CA ASN A 285 3.72 19.40 -25.76
C ASN A 285 3.09 20.29 -24.67
N LEU A 286 3.88 21.17 -24.05
CA LEU A 286 3.41 22.05 -22.96
C LEU A 286 2.42 23.13 -23.42
N GLU A 287 2.49 23.60 -24.67
CA GLU A 287 1.54 24.60 -25.18
C GLU A 287 0.19 23.96 -25.48
N GLU A 288 0.18 22.78 -26.07
CA GLU A 288 -1.05 22.00 -26.28
C GLU A 288 -1.70 21.66 -24.93
N ARG A 289 -0.90 21.24 -23.94
CA ARG A 289 -1.37 21.07 -22.55
C ARG A 289 -2.04 22.34 -22.01
N ARG A 290 -1.42 23.51 -22.18
CA ARG A 290 -1.99 24.80 -21.74
C ARG A 290 -3.34 25.04 -22.42
N ALA A 291 -3.39 24.94 -23.74
CA ALA A 291 -4.59 25.17 -24.54
C ALA A 291 -5.74 24.22 -24.15
N ARG A 292 -5.48 22.91 -23.99
CA ARG A 292 -6.52 21.94 -23.59
C ARG A 292 -7.07 22.18 -22.20
N ARG A 293 -6.21 22.59 -21.26
CA ARG A 293 -6.64 22.93 -19.90
C ARG A 293 -7.51 24.18 -19.89
N GLU A 294 -7.20 25.17 -20.71
CA GLU A 294 -8.02 26.37 -20.90
C GLU A 294 -9.36 26.02 -21.56
N GLN A 295 -9.33 25.20 -22.61
CA GLN A 295 -10.53 24.70 -23.29
C GLN A 295 -11.47 23.94 -22.35
N SER A 296 -10.92 23.20 -21.37
CA SER A 296 -11.73 22.48 -20.36
C SER A 296 -12.65 23.42 -19.56
N TRP A 297 -12.25 24.68 -19.33
CA TRP A 297 -13.08 25.65 -18.62
C TRP A 297 -14.27 26.17 -19.42
N GLN A 298 -14.24 25.99 -20.74
CA GLN A 298 -15.35 26.34 -21.63
C GLN A 298 -16.39 25.22 -21.74
N VAL A 299 -16.11 24.02 -21.18
CA VAL A 299 -17.04 22.89 -21.22
C VAL A 299 -17.99 22.95 -20.02
N GLU A 300 -19.29 22.84 -20.29
CA GLU A 300 -20.34 22.86 -19.28
C GLU A 300 -20.12 21.77 -18.21
N GLY A 301 -20.33 22.12 -16.94
CA GLY A 301 -20.18 21.21 -15.80
C GLY A 301 -18.75 21.01 -15.29
N TRP A 302 -17.70 21.42 -16.03
CA TRP A 302 -16.33 21.32 -15.53
C TRP A 302 -16.09 22.23 -14.32
N SER A 303 -16.56 23.48 -14.37
CA SER A 303 -16.43 24.43 -13.26
C SER A 303 -17.07 23.93 -11.96
N ASP A 304 -18.29 23.36 -12.06
CA ASP A 304 -19.00 22.76 -10.92
C ASP A 304 -18.22 21.56 -10.34
N THR A 305 -17.63 20.73 -11.21
CA THR A 305 -16.78 19.61 -10.78
C THR A 305 -15.58 20.11 -9.98
N VAL A 306 -14.91 21.16 -10.44
CA VAL A 306 -13.76 21.75 -9.71
C VAL A 306 -14.22 22.33 -8.37
N HIS A 307 -15.32 23.09 -8.35
CA HIS A 307 -15.86 23.69 -7.12
C HIS A 307 -16.18 22.64 -6.05
N LYS A 308 -16.71 21.48 -6.44
CA LYS A 308 -17.07 20.39 -5.51
C LYS A 308 -15.88 19.52 -5.11
N THR A 309 -14.87 19.39 -5.96
CA THR A 309 -13.74 18.47 -5.69
C THR A 309 -12.58 19.12 -4.95
N VAL A 310 -12.33 20.43 -5.15
CA VAL A 310 -11.22 21.15 -4.50
C VAL A 310 -11.31 21.12 -2.97
N PRO A 311 -12.46 21.38 -2.32
CA PRO A 311 -12.57 21.32 -0.85
C PRO A 311 -12.28 19.94 -0.24
N LEU A 312 -12.33 18.88 -1.05
CA LEU A 312 -12.08 17.50 -0.60
C LEU A 312 -10.58 17.15 -0.59
N ILE A 313 -9.72 18.04 -1.09
CA ILE A 313 -8.29 17.79 -1.33
C ILE A 313 -7.44 18.55 -0.31
N GLN A 314 -6.54 17.84 0.35
CA GLN A 314 -5.54 18.40 1.26
C GLN A 314 -4.35 19.00 0.51
N SER A 315 -3.83 18.28 -0.48
CA SER A 315 -2.66 18.70 -1.26
C SER A 315 -2.70 18.17 -2.67
N MET A 316 -2.13 18.93 -3.61
CA MET A 316 -2.02 18.56 -5.01
C MET A 316 -0.57 18.66 -5.49
N LYS A 317 -0.10 17.65 -6.21
CA LYS A 317 1.16 17.69 -6.95
C LYS A 317 0.89 17.41 -8.43
N SER A 318 1.58 18.14 -9.30
CA SER A 318 1.60 17.91 -10.74
C SER A 318 3.05 17.75 -11.18
N ARG A 319 3.31 16.73 -12.00
CA ARG A 319 4.62 16.44 -12.59
C ARG A 319 4.49 16.41 -14.10
N VAL A 320 5.38 17.11 -14.79
CA VAL A 320 5.58 16.90 -16.23
C VAL A 320 6.59 15.79 -16.40
N LEU A 321 6.19 14.77 -17.16
CA LEU A 321 6.90 13.51 -17.31
C LEU A 321 7.28 13.29 -18.77
N ILE A 322 8.48 12.78 -19.01
CA ILE A 322 8.97 12.32 -20.32
C ILE A 322 9.10 10.80 -20.28
N PRO A 323 8.52 10.07 -21.25
CA PRO A 323 8.62 8.63 -21.27
C PRO A 323 10.07 8.21 -21.54
N MET A 324 10.51 7.16 -20.85
CA MET A 324 11.83 6.58 -21.13
C MET A 324 11.83 5.85 -22.47
N PRO A 325 12.96 5.77 -23.21
CA PRO A 325 13.02 5.07 -24.51
C PRO A 325 12.53 3.61 -24.52
N TRP A 326 12.63 2.90 -23.40
CA TRP A 326 12.15 1.52 -23.22
C TRP A 326 10.75 1.43 -22.61
N SER A 327 10.12 2.57 -22.37
CA SER A 327 8.73 2.65 -21.90
C SER A 327 7.80 2.19 -23.03
N PRO A 328 6.76 1.40 -22.75
CA PRO A 328 5.75 1.01 -23.76
C PRO A 328 4.97 2.18 -24.36
N VAL A 329 5.07 3.36 -23.75
CA VAL A 329 4.41 4.61 -24.17
C VAL A 329 5.41 5.66 -24.71
N ALA A 330 6.64 5.26 -24.99
CA ALA A 330 7.67 6.11 -25.60
C ALA A 330 7.21 6.68 -26.95
#